data_AF-A0A7C5D5I2-F1
#
_entry.id   AF-A0A7C5D5I2-F1
#
_cell.length_a   1.000
_cell.length_b   1.000
_cell.length_c   1.000
_cell.angle_alpha   90.00
_cell.angle_beta   90.00
_cell.angle_gamma   90.00
#
_symmetry.space_group_name_H-M   'P 1'
#
loop_
_entity.id
_entity.type
_entity.pdbx_description
1 polymer ?
#
loop_
_entity_poly.entity_id
_entity_poly.type
_entity_poly.pdbx_seq_one_letter_code
_entity_poly.pdbx_strand_id
1 'polypeptide(L)'
;GGETAEMPGMYSEDDFDLAGFSVGVAERSEMDRVSLVKEGQVLLALPSSGVHSNGYSLVRKIFFDKLGMSYNDELFGKPLHETLLTPTRIYVKEFKEHKERIVALAHITGGGIVENLPRVLPEGIKAVINENSIKILPIFEYMSKYVEHEEMMRTFNMGVGMVWAVDAKDVDAIVESTDAYVIGHLENGEREVVFV
;
A
#
# COMPACT_ATOMS: atom_id res chain seq x y z
N GLY A 1 -26.03 -3.32 8.44
CA GLY A 1 -26.21 -4.64 9.08
C GLY A 1 -25.01 -5.50 8.77
N GLY A 2 -24.89 -6.64 9.44
CA GLY A 2 -23.88 -7.67 9.17
C GLY A 2 -24.53 -9.05 9.29
N GLU A 3 -23.78 -10.09 8.98
CA GLU A 3 -24.22 -11.48 9.04
C GLU A 3 -23.13 -12.34 9.69
N THR A 4 -23.53 -13.43 10.35
CA THR A 4 -22.62 -14.44 10.89
C THR A 4 -23.05 -15.81 10.40
N ALA A 5 -22.11 -16.63 9.93
CA ALA A 5 -22.39 -17.99 9.47
C ALA A 5 -21.44 -19.00 10.13
N GLU A 6 -21.96 -20.13 10.57
CA GLU A 6 -21.18 -21.25 11.11
C GLU A 6 -21.12 -22.38 10.07
N MET A 7 -19.93 -22.70 9.58
CA MET A 7 -19.71 -23.68 8.50
C MET A 7 -18.65 -24.72 8.88
N PRO A 8 -18.96 -25.65 9.82
CA PRO A 8 -17.99 -26.62 10.37
C PRO A 8 -17.45 -27.63 9.35
N GLY A 9 -18.10 -27.77 8.19
CA GLY A 9 -17.60 -28.61 7.09
C GLY A 9 -16.63 -27.90 6.14
N MET A 10 -16.43 -26.58 6.29
CA MET A 10 -15.61 -25.75 5.41
C MET A 10 -14.39 -25.13 6.11
N TYR A 11 -14.52 -24.78 7.39
CA TYR A 11 -13.45 -24.20 8.20
C TYR A 11 -12.98 -25.16 9.28
N SER A 12 -11.69 -25.14 9.61
CA SER A 12 -11.13 -25.85 10.78
C SER A 12 -11.61 -25.20 12.09
N GLU A 13 -11.47 -25.86 13.24
CA GLU A 13 -12.04 -25.39 14.52
C GLU A 13 -11.61 -23.96 14.91
N ASP A 14 -10.39 -23.54 14.55
CA ASP A 14 -9.86 -22.21 14.88
C ASP A 14 -9.84 -21.24 13.67
N ASP A 15 -10.31 -21.67 12.49
CA ASP A 15 -10.34 -20.85 11.29
C ASP A 15 -11.64 -20.03 11.21
N PHE A 16 -11.53 -18.78 10.78
CA PHE A 16 -12.68 -17.97 10.41
C PHE A 16 -12.36 -17.10 9.19
N ASP A 17 -13.42 -16.68 8.50
CA ASP A 17 -13.34 -15.69 7.43
C ASP A 17 -14.11 -14.44 7.82
N LEU A 18 -13.54 -13.28 7.51
CA LEU A 18 -14.13 -11.99 7.80
C LEU A 18 -14.18 -11.16 6.51
N ALA A 19 -15.37 -11.06 5.95
CA ALA A 19 -15.66 -10.20 4.83
C ALA A 19 -16.40 -8.94 5.28
N GLY A 20 -16.04 -7.79 4.70
CA GLY A 20 -16.71 -6.52 4.90
C GLY A 20 -17.20 -5.93 3.59
N PHE A 21 -18.25 -5.11 3.66
CA PHE A 21 -18.80 -4.40 2.51
C PHE A 21 -18.94 -2.91 2.83
N SER A 22 -18.58 -2.06 1.87
CA SER A 22 -18.76 -0.61 1.95
C SER A 22 -19.40 -0.07 0.68
N VAL A 23 -20.19 1.00 0.82
CA VAL A 23 -20.80 1.72 -0.31
C VAL A 23 -20.33 3.17 -0.27
N GLY A 24 -19.89 3.67 -1.43
CA GLY A 24 -19.56 5.07 -1.64
C GLY A 24 -20.41 5.67 -2.76
N VAL A 25 -20.47 7.00 -2.79
CA VAL A 25 -21.09 7.79 -3.86
C VAL A 25 -20.09 8.83 -4.35
N ALA A 26 -20.02 9.03 -5.66
CA ALA A 26 -19.18 10.04 -6.30
C ALA A 26 -19.92 10.64 -7.50
N GLU A 27 -19.63 11.90 -7.80
CA GLU A 27 -20.16 12.55 -9.00
C GLU A 27 -19.49 11.95 -10.24
N ARG A 28 -20.26 11.74 -11.30
CA ARG A 28 -19.73 11.13 -12.54
C ARG A 28 -18.58 11.96 -13.14
N SER A 29 -18.64 13.29 -12.99
CA SER A 29 -17.60 14.22 -13.44
C SER A 29 -16.28 14.08 -12.68
N GLU A 30 -16.28 13.43 -11.51
CA GLU A 30 -15.09 13.23 -10.67
C GLU A 30 -14.51 11.82 -10.80
N MET A 31 -15.16 10.93 -11.57
CA MET A 31 -14.74 9.53 -11.66
C MET A 31 -13.57 9.30 -12.61
N ASP A 32 -13.49 10.03 -13.72
CA ASP A 32 -12.42 9.88 -14.71
C ASP A 32 -11.17 10.64 -14.27
N ARG A 33 -10.44 10.05 -13.32
CA ARG A 33 -9.21 10.62 -12.78
C ARG A 33 -8.00 10.34 -13.67
N VAL A 34 -8.03 9.26 -14.44
CA VAL A 34 -6.92 8.84 -15.31
C VAL A 34 -6.68 9.87 -16.42
N SER A 35 -7.73 10.51 -16.95
CA SER A 35 -7.57 11.59 -17.94
C SER A 35 -6.92 12.87 -17.41
N LEU A 36 -6.83 13.02 -16.08
CA LEU A 36 -6.14 14.15 -15.44
C LEU A 36 -4.64 13.89 -15.22
N VAL A 37 -4.21 12.65 -15.41
CA VAL A 37 -2.82 12.23 -15.20
C VAL A 37 -1.96 12.67 -16.38
N LYS A 38 -0.82 13.30 -16.08
CA LYS A 38 0.11 13.84 -17.08
C LYS A 38 1.55 13.85 -16.55
N GLU A 39 2.49 13.97 -17.48
CA GLU A 39 3.91 14.20 -17.18
C GLU A 39 4.13 15.38 -16.23
N GLY A 40 5.13 15.26 -15.36
CA GLY A 40 5.55 16.30 -14.41
C GLY A 40 4.74 16.35 -13.12
N GLN A 41 3.69 15.53 -12.97
CA GLN A 41 3.01 15.34 -11.69
C GLN A 41 3.90 14.58 -10.70
N VAL A 42 3.78 14.94 -9.43
CA VAL A 42 4.60 14.41 -8.34
C VAL A 42 3.86 13.26 -7.67
N LEU A 43 4.59 12.22 -7.30
CA LEU A 43 4.09 11.07 -6.56
C LEU A 43 4.39 11.24 -5.07
N LEU A 44 3.32 11.31 -4.27
CA LEU A 44 3.37 11.36 -2.81
C LEU A 44 2.99 10.01 -2.24
N ALA A 45 3.85 9.41 -1.42
CA ALA A 45 3.54 8.23 -0.61
C ALA A 45 2.90 8.64 0.71
N LEU A 46 1.84 7.95 1.10
CA LEU A 46 1.33 7.95 2.46
C LEU A 46 1.84 6.70 3.19
N PRO A 47 2.45 6.85 4.38
CA PRO A 47 3.02 5.73 5.12
C PRO A 47 2.00 4.63 5.43
N SER A 48 2.39 3.36 5.23
CA SER A 48 1.67 2.20 5.77
C SER A 48 1.92 2.07 7.28
N SER A 49 1.10 1.27 7.95
CA SER A 49 1.26 0.95 9.38
C SER A 49 2.05 -0.34 9.59
N GLY A 50 2.43 -1.04 8.51
CA GLY A 50 3.01 -2.38 8.54
C GLY A 50 2.62 -3.16 7.30
N VAL A 51 2.49 -4.48 7.45
CA VAL A 51 2.13 -5.40 6.35
C VAL A 51 0.71 -5.14 5.80
N HIS A 52 -0.14 -4.46 6.56
CA HIS A 52 -1.58 -4.27 6.28
C HIS A 52 -2.29 -5.62 6.22
N SER A 53 -2.95 -5.95 5.10
CA SER A 53 -3.78 -7.14 4.94
C SER A 53 -3.38 -8.00 3.73
N ASN A 54 -2.19 -7.81 3.17
CA ASN A 54 -1.70 -8.54 1.99
C ASN A 54 -0.32 -9.17 2.25
N GLY A 55 -0.01 -10.28 1.57
CA GLY A 55 1.29 -10.95 1.70
C GLY A 55 1.43 -11.90 2.90
N TYR A 56 0.37 -12.14 3.67
CA TYR A 56 0.44 -12.98 4.89
C TYR A 56 0.83 -14.44 4.63
N SER A 57 0.57 -14.97 3.44
CA SER A 57 1.07 -16.30 3.07
C SER A 57 2.60 -16.34 3.09
N LEU A 58 3.25 -15.29 2.58
CA LEU A 58 4.71 -15.18 2.60
C LEU A 58 5.23 -14.85 4.00
N VAL A 59 4.55 -13.99 4.76
CA VAL A 59 4.85 -13.72 6.18
C VAL A 59 4.89 -15.03 6.97
N ARG A 60 3.84 -15.86 6.88
CA ARG A 60 3.78 -17.13 7.61
C ARG A 60 4.93 -18.06 7.22
N LYS A 61 5.21 -18.16 5.92
CA LYS A 61 6.31 -18.96 5.39
C LYS A 61 7.68 -18.52 5.91
N ILE A 62 7.91 -17.21 6.04
CA ILE A 62 9.18 -16.68 6.56
C ILE A 62 9.28 -16.92 8.07
N PHE A 63 8.34 -16.38 8.84
CA PHE A 63 8.48 -16.34 10.30
C PHE A 63 8.25 -17.70 10.96
N PHE A 64 7.25 -18.46 10.50
CA PHE A 64 6.87 -19.71 11.16
C PHE A 64 7.52 -20.92 10.49
N ASP A 65 7.44 -21.04 9.16
CA ASP A 65 7.95 -22.25 8.49
C ASP A 65 9.49 -22.25 8.36
N LYS A 66 10.08 -21.12 7.96
CA LYS A 66 11.53 -21.00 7.71
C LYS A 66 12.33 -20.68 8.97
N LEU A 67 11.86 -19.73 9.79
CA LEU A 67 12.56 -19.29 11.00
C LEU A 67 12.12 -20.05 12.26
N GLY A 68 10.98 -20.75 12.24
CA GLY A 68 10.50 -21.50 13.39
C GLY A 68 10.11 -20.62 14.59
N MET A 69 9.83 -19.34 14.36
CA MET A 69 9.49 -18.41 15.44
C MET A 69 8.11 -18.72 16.02
N SER A 70 7.92 -18.36 17.28
CA SER A 70 6.60 -18.31 17.93
C SER A 70 5.98 -16.91 17.78
N TYR A 71 4.65 -16.83 17.87
CA TYR A 71 3.92 -15.55 17.93
C TYR A 71 4.40 -14.62 19.06
N ASN A 72 4.86 -15.21 20.16
CA ASN A 72 5.31 -14.50 21.36
C ASN A 72 6.79 -14.10 21.32
N ASP A 73 7.54 -14.53 20.30
CA ASP A 73 8.94 -14.17 20.19
C ASP A 73 9.09 -12.66 20.03
N GLU A 74 10.08 -12.09 20.70
CA GLU A 74 10.31 -10.64 20.66
C GLU A 74 10.95 -10.23 19.34
N LEU A 75 10.34 -9.26 18.66
CA LEU A 75 10.89 -8.62 17.47
C LEU A 75 10.62 -7.11 17.54
N PHE A 76 11.67 -6.30 17.37
CA PHE A 76 11.60 -4.83 17.50
C PHE A 76 11.10 -4.35 18.87
N GLY A 77 11.43 -5.08 19.95
CA GLY A 77 11.09 -4.72 21.33
C GLY A 77 9.64 -4.98 21.74
N LYS A 78 8.89 -5.78 20.95
CA LYS A 78 7.55 -6.25 21.27
C LYS A 78 7.29 -7.65 20.71
N PRO A 79 6.27 -8.38 21.16
CA PRO A 79 5.91 -9.68 20.60
C PRO A 79 5.65 -9.61 19.08
N LEU A 80 6.07 -10.64 18.34
CA LEU A 80 5.92 -10.73 16.89
C LEU A 80 4.48 -10.50 16.45
N HIS A 81 3.50 -11.09 17.15
CA HIS A 81 2.09 -10.94 16.83
C HIS A 81 1.61 -9.48 16.90
N GLU A 82 2.15 -8.64 17.79
CA GLU A 82 1.78 -7.22 17.85
C GLU A 82 2.31 -6.43 16.65
N THR A 83 3.47 -6.81 16.11
CA THR A 83 3.99 -6.23 14.88
C THR A 83 3.15 -6.67 13.68
N LEU A 84 2.93 -7.98 13.54
CA LEU A 84 2.22 -8.53 12.39
C LEU A 84 0.75 -8.09 12.35
N LEU A 85 0.05 -8.08 13.49
CA LEU A 85 -1.37 -7.72 13.57
C LEU A 85 -1.62 -6.22 13.73
N THR A 86 -0.64 -5.37 13.44
CA THR A 86 -0.87 -3.91 13.42
C THR A 86 -1.96 -3.59 12.39
N PRO A 87 -3.09 -2.95 12.76
CA PRO A 87 -4.21 -2.74 11.86
C PRO A 87 -3.84 -1.94 10.61
N THR A 88 -4.47 -2.28 9.48
CA THR A 88 -4.37 -1.49 8.24
C THR A 88 -4.78 -0.04 8.49
N ARG A 89 -3.90 0.90 8.14
CA ARG A 89 -4.19 2.33 8.22
C ARG A 89 -5.32 2.72 7.26
N ILE A 90 -6.23 3.58 7.72
CA ILE A 90 -7.35 4.10 6.93
C ILE A 90 -7.08 5.56 6.57
N TYR A 91 -7.04 5.87 5.27
CA TYR A 91 -6.63 7.18 4.71
C TYR A 91 -7.80 8.13 4.39
N VAL A 92 -9.02 7.83 4.88
CA VAL A 92 -10.24 8.56 4.50
C VAL A 92 -10.20 10.02 4.95
N LYS A 93 -9.58 10.31 6.11
CA LYS A 93 -9.51 11.66 6.65
C LYS A 93 -8.62 12.54 5.76
N GLU A 94 -7.40 12.08 5.51
CA GLU A 94 -6.41 12.73 4.66
C GLU A 94 -6.96 12.92 3.24
N PHE A 95 -7.61 11.88 2.69
CA PHE A 95 -8.26 11.98 1.37
C PHE A 95 -9.32 13.09 1.33
N LYS A 96 -10.19 13.20 2.34
CA LYS A 96 -11.25 14.22 2.36
C LYS A 96 -10.70 15.65 2.44
N GLU A 97 -9.63 15.86 3.19
CA GLU A 97 -8.99 17.16 3.35
C GLU A 97 -8.25 17.63 2.08
N HIS A 98 -7.83 16.68 1.23
CA HIS A 98 -7.00 16.94 0.04
C HIS A 98 -7.62 16.52 -1.30
N LYS A 99 -8.88 16.07 -1.34
CA LYS A 99 -9.54 15.50 -2.54
C LYS A 99 -9.32 16.33 -3.82
N GLU A 100 -9.48 17.65 -3.71
CA GLU A 100 -9.37 18.59 -4.84
C GLU A 100 -7.94 18.77 -5.37
N ARG A 101 -6.93 18.41 -4.57
CA ARG A 101 -5.50 18.49 -4.93
C ARG A 101 -4.95 17.17 -5.47
N ILE A 102 -5.67 16.08 -5.24
CA ILE A 102 -5.31 14.76 -5.76
C ILE A 102 -5.71 14.72 -7.23
N VAL A 103 -4.83 14.23 -8.09
CA VAL A 103 -5.12 13.99 -9.50
C VAL A 103 -5.63 12.56 -9.64
N ALA A 104 -4.83 11.61 -9.18
CA ALA A 104 -5.15 10.19 -9.14
C ALA A 104 -4.53 9.57 -7.88
N LEU A 105 -5.02 8.40 -7.46
CA LEU A 105 -4.49 7.69 -6.31
C LEU A 105 -4.46 6.18 -6.54
N ALA A 106 -3.46 5.51 -5.98
CA ALA A 106 -3.35 4.05 -5.96
C ALA A 106 -3.25 3.57 -4.52
N HIS A 107 -4.16 2.68 -4.12
CA HIS A 107 -4.07 1.95 -2.85
C HIS A 107 -3.09 0.78 -3.03
N ILE A 108 -2.04 0.72 -2.22
CA ILE A 108 -0.99 -0.28 -2.36
C ILE A 108 -1.39 -1.52 -1.55
N THR A 109 -1.84 -2.54 -2.28
CA THR A 109 -2.37 -3.79 -1.69
C THR A 109 -1.58 -5.00 -2.22
N GLY A 110 -2.24 -6.13 -2.53
CA GLY A 110 -1.59 -7.24 -3.21
C GLY A 110 -1.01 -6.79 -4.56
N GLY A 111 0.20 -7.24 -4.88
CA GLY A 111 0.94 -6.78 -6.06
C GLY A 111 1.89 -5.58 -5.80
N GLY A 112 1.84 -5.01 -4.58
CA GLY A 112 2.74 -3.92 -4.18
C GLY A 112 2.60 -2.67 -5.04
N ILE A 113 3.62 -1.81 -5.04
CA ILE A 113 3.61 -0.58 -5.84
C ILE A 113 3.63 -0.91 -7.34
N VAL A 114 4.40 -1.94 -7.70
CA VAL A 114 4.63 -2.42 -9.07
C VAL A 114 3.32 -2.69 -9.81
N GLU A 115 2.37 -3.38 -9.19
CA GLU A 115 1.12 -3.75 -9.87
C GLU A 115 -0.04 -2.79 -9.61
N ASN A 116 -0.02 -2.03 -8.52
CA ASN A 116 -1.14 -1.15 -8.16
C ASN A 116 -1.03 0.24 -8.81
N LEU A 117 0.17 0.83 -8.87
CA LEU A 117 0.34 2.19 -9.40
C LEU A 117 0.02 2.30 -10.91
N PRO A 118 0.41 1.35 -11.78
CA PRO A 118 0.07 1.42 -13.21
C PRO A 118 -1.44 1.43 -13.48
N ARG A 119 -2.27 0.92 -12.56
CA ARG A 119 -3.74 0.88 -12.72
C ARG A 119 -4.36 2.26 -12.82
N VAL A 120 -3.68 3.28 -12.30
CA VAL A 120 -4.15 4.68 -12.34
C VAL A 120 -3.40 5.55 -13.36
N LEU A 121 -2.48 4.96 -14.13
CA LEU A 121 -1.77 5.66 -15.20
C LEU A 121 -2.47 5.44 -16.56
N PRO A 122 -2.53 6.46 -17.43
CA PRO A 122 -2.93 6.30 -18.82
C PRO A 122 -1.81 5.63 -19.63
N GLU A 123 -2.14 5.16 -20.83
CA GLU A 123 -1.12 4.74 -21.79
C GLU A 123 -0.18 5.91 -22.14
N GLY A 124 1.11 5.62 -22.30
CA GLY A 124 2.13 6.64 -22.61
C GLY A 124 2.69 7.39 -21.41
N ILE A 125 2.26 7.07 -20.18
CA ILE A 125 2.80 7.62 -18.93
C ILE A 125 3.35 6.49 -18.05
N LYS A 126 4.58 6.67 -17.55
CA LYS A 126 5.22 5.83 -16.55
C LYS A 126 5.36 6.56 -15.21
N ALA A 127 5.45 5.78 -14.13
CA ALA A 127 5.85 6.29 -12.82
C ALA A 127 7.33 6.02 -12.59
N VAL A 128 8.10 7.07 -12.32
CA VAL A 128 9.51 6.97 -11.91
C VAL A 128 9.60 7.17 -10.42
N ILE A 129 10.04 6.16 -9.69
CA ILE A 129 10.13 6.16 -8.23
C ILE A 129 11.59 6.09 -7.83
N ASN A 130 12.04 7.05 -7.02
CA ASN A 130 13.31 6.95 -6.33
C ASN A 130 13.15 5.98 -5.15
N GLU A 131 13.73 4.78 -5.27
CA GLU A 131 13.55 3.73 -4.27
C GLU A 131 14.09 4.16 -2.89
N ASN A 132 15.19 4.91 -2.87
CA ASN A 132 15.79 5.43 -1.64
C ASN A 132 14.91 6.45 -0.91
N SER A 133 13.88 6.99 -1.57
CA SER A 133 12.90 7.88 -0.93
C SER A 133 11.84 7.10 -0.16
N ILE A 134 11.68 5.79 -0.41
CA ILE A 134 10.72 4.95 0.31
C ILE A 134 11.18 4.75 1.75
N LYS A 135 10.33 5.12 2.71
CA LYS A 135 10.56 4.88 4.13
C LYS A 135 10.19 3.44 4.48
N ILE A 136 11.07 2.50 4.15
CA ILE A 136 10.86 1.08 4.39
C ILE A 136 10.76 0.82 5.91
N LEU A 137 9.71 0.12 6.33
CA LEU A 137 9.53 -0.23 7.75
C LEU A 137 10.43 -1.41 8.16
N PRO A 138 10.89 -1.48 9.43
CA PRO A 138 11.82 -2.51 9.89
C PRO A 138 11.39 -3.96 9.61
N ILE A 139 10.08 -4.23 9.63
CA ILE A 139 9.54 -5.56 9.32
C ILE A 139 9.84 -6.00 7.87
N PHE A 140 9.82 -5.07 6.92
CA PHE A 140 10.14 -5.36 5.52
C PHE A 140 11.65 -5.52 5.33
N GLU A 141 12.47 -4.68 5.98
CA GLU A 141 13.94 -4.85 5.99
C GLU A 141 14.37 -6.18 6.62
N TYR A 142 13.59 -6.69 7.58
CA TYR A 142 13.85 -7.98 8.19
C TYR A 142 13.49 -9.11 7.22
N MET A 143 12.31 -9.06 6.60
CA MET A 143 11.85 -10.07 5.64
C MET A 143 12.72 -10.11 4.37
N SER A 144 13.24 -8.97 3.91
CA SER A 144 14.08 -8.90 2.70
C SER A 144 15.42 -9.66 2.81
N LYS A 145 15.83 -10.03 4.03
CA LYS A 145 16.99 -10.93 4.23
C LYS A 145 16.72 -12.36 3.77
N TYR A 146 15.45 -12.72 3.56
CA TYR A 146 14.99 -14.08 3.30
C TYR A 146 14.24 -14.23 1.98
N VAL A 147 13.99 -13.13 1.27
CA VAL A 147 13.16 -13.02 0.07
C VAL A 147 13.86 -12.10 -0.92
N GLU A 148 13.83 -12.46 -2.20
CA GLU A 148 14.41 -11.63 -3.26
C GLU A 148 13.73 -10.27 -3.33
N HIS A 149 14.51 -9.24 -3.67
CA HIS A 149 14.03 -7.86 -3.66
C HIS A 149 12.79 -7.65 -4.57
N GLU A 150 12.79 -8.25 -5.77
CA GLU A 150 11.66 -8.16 -6.69
C GLU A 150 10.37 -8.76 -6.09
N GLU A 151 10.48 -9.91 -5.40
CA GLU A 151 9.34 -10.54 -4.72
C GLU A 151 8.84 -9.69 -3.56
N MET A 152 9.75 -9.01 -2.83
CA MET A 152 9.37 -8.04 -1.79
C MET A 152 8.54 -6.89 -2.37
N MET A 153 9.01 -6.27 -3.45
CA MET A 153 8.35 -5.12 -4.10
C MET A 153 7.01 -5.48 -4.75
N ARG A 154 6.83 -6.73 -5.18
CA ARG A 154 5.58 -7.24 -5.76
C ARG A 154 4.62 -7.85 -4.74
N THR A 155 5.09 -8.23 -3.56
CA THR A 155 4.23 -8.84 -2.54
C THR A 155 3.74 -7.82 -1.52
N PHE A 156 4.62 -6.91 -1.11
CA PHE A 156 4.39 -6.03 0.01
C PHE A 156 4.26 -4.57 -0.40
N ASN A 157 3.67 -3.78 0.50
CA ASN A 157 3.54 -2.34 0.34
C ASN A 157 4.85 -1.58 0.66
N MET A 158 5.85 -2.25 1.25
CA MET A 158 7.19 -1.74 1.53
C MET A 158 7.24 -0.44 2.35
N GLY A 159 6.19 -0.15 3.12
CA GLY A 159 6.08 1.09 3.91
C GLY A 159 5.17 2.15 3.27
N VAL A 160 4.68 1.93 2.06
CA VAL A 160 3.79 2.85 1.34
C VAL A 160 2.40 2.26 1.28
N GLY A 161 1.42 2.80 2.03
CA GLY A 161 0.06 2.29 1.96
C GLY A 161 -0.74 2.87 0.82
N MET A 162 -0.47 4.11 0.41
CA MET A 162 -1.15 4.75 -0.71
C MET A 162 -0.20 5.68 -1.45
N VAL A 163 -0.40 5.84 -2.76
CA VAL A 163 0.32 6.81 -3.58
C VAL A 163 -0.68 7.79 -4.18
N TRP A 164 -0.41 9.09 -4.08
CA TRP A 164 -1.16 10.15 -4.74
C TRP A 164 -0.31 10.78 -5.85
N ALA A 165 -0.87 10.87 -7.05
CA ALA A 165 -0.36 11.78 -8.08
C ALA A 165 -0.97 13.16 -7.85
N VAL A 166 -0.15 14.19 -7.82
CA VAL A 166 -0.56 15.59 -7.57
C VAL A 166 0.18 16.54 -8.50
N ASP A 167 -0.40 17.71 -8.77
CA ASP A 167 0.35 18.77 -9.46
C ASP A 167 1.44 19.32 -8.52
N ALA A 168 2.60 19.70 -9.09
CA ALA A 168 3.76 20.17 -8.31
C ALA A 168 3.45 21.34 -7.35
N LYS A 169 2.50 22.22 -7.72
CA LYS A 169 2.06 23.36 -6.91
C LYS A 169 1.35 22.96 -5.61
N ASP A 170 0.81 21.75 -5.54
CA ASP A 170 -0.02 21.27 -4.43
C ASP A 170 0.78 20.43 -3.42
N VAL A 171 2.04 20.11 -3.72
CA VAL A 171 2.90 19.25 -2.91
C VAL A 171 3.09 19.82 -1.50
N ASP A 172 3.54 21.06 -1.38
CA ASP A 172 3.87 21.67 -0.08
C ASP A 172 2.64 21.69 0.84
N ALA A 173 1.48 22.08 0.31
CA ALA A 173 0.24 22.13 1.08
C ALA A 173 -0.18 20.74 1.63
N ILE A 174 0.09 19.67 0.89
CA ILE A 174 -0.23 18.29 1.32
C ILE A 174 0.80 17.82 2.35
N VAL A 175 2.09 17.99 2.08
CA VAL A 175 3.18 17.51 2.96
C VAL A 175 3.20 18.25 4.30
N GLU A 176 2.81 19.53 4.35
CA GLU A 176 2.76 20.29 5.61
C GLU A 176 1.63 19.85 6.55
N SER A 177 0.56 19.25 6.00
CA SER A 177 -0.66 18.90 6.75
C SER A 177 -0.88 17.39 6.90
N THR A 178 -0.02 16.57 6.28
CA THR A 178 -0.05 15.11 6.34
C THR A 178 1.34 14.56 6.64
N ASP A 179 1.46 13.25 6.78
CA ASP A 179 2.75 12.55 6.83
C ASP A 179 3.20 12.03 5.46
N ALA A 180 2.57 12.52 4.39
CA ALA A 180 2.93 12.16 3.04
C ALA A 180 4.34 12.67 2.69
N TYR A 181 5.02 11.97 1.78
CA TYR A 181 6.36 12.34 1.34
C TYR A 181 6.55 12.03 -0.14
N VAL A 182 7.38 12.83 -0.80
CA VAL A 182 7.69 12.65 -2.22
C VAL A 182 8.48 11.35 -2.43
N ILE A 183 8.06 10.53 -3.38
CA ILE A 183 8.77 9.30 -3.79
C ILE A 183 9.20 9.32 -5.25
N GLY A 184 8.71 10.27 -6.05
CA GLY A 184 8.98 10.28 -7.48
C GLY A 184 8.05 11.18 -8.26
N HIS A 185 7.93 10.92 -9.55
CA HIS A 185 7.15 11.73 -10.49
C HIS A 185 6.69 10.90 -11.69
N LEU A 186 5.82 11.49 -12.49
CA LEU A 186 5.32 10.92 -13.74
C LEU A 186 6.09 11.46 -14.93
N GLU A 187 6.42 10.56 -15.86
CA GLU A 187 7.12 10.86 -17.12
C GLU A 187 6.42 10.21 -18.30
N ASN A 188 6.70 10.67 -19.51
CA ASN A 188 6.30 9.94 -20.71
C ASN A 188 7.05 8.59 -20.80
N GLY A 189 6.34 7.52 -21.13
CA GLY A 189 6.93 6.18 -21.23
C GLY A 189 5.92 5.05 -21.38
N GLU A 190 6.41 3.82 -21.36
CA GLU A 190 5.54 2.64 -21.26
C GLU A 190 4.77 2.65 -19.94
N ARG A 191 3.55 2.11 -19.92
CA ARG A 191 2.71 2.14 -18.73
C ARG A 191 3.22 1.17 -17.66
N GLU A 192 4.19 1.63 -16.88
CA GLU A 192 4.89 0.83 -15.88
C GLU A 192 5.38 1.67 -14.68
N VAL A 193 5.94 0.98 -13.69
CA VAL A 193 6.72 1.61 -12.61
C VAL A 193 8.19 1.30 -12.84
N VAL A 194 9.02 2.34 -12.85
CA VAL A 194 10.48 2.24 -12.94
C VAL A 194 11.08 2.74 -11.62
N PHE A 195 11.91 1.91 -10.99
CA PHE A 195 12.68 2.30 -9.81
C PHE A 195 14.06 2.82 -10.23
N VAL A 196 14.47 3.96 -9.65
CA VAL A 196 15.76 4.64 -9.90
C VAL A 196 16.51 4.93 -8.61
#